data_AF-A0A921MYC8-F1
#
_entry.id   AF-A0A921MYC8-F1
#
_cell.length_a   1.000
_cell.length_b   1.000
_cell.length_c   1.000
_cell.angle_alpha   90.00
_cell.angle_beta   90.00
_cell.angle_gamma   90.00
#
_symmetry.space_group_name_H-M   'P 1'
#
loop_
_entity.id
_entity.type
_entity.pdbx_description
1 polymer ?
#
loop_
_entity_poly.entity_id
_entity_poly.type
_entity_poly.pdbx_seq_one_letter_code
_entity_poly.pdbx_strand_id
1 'polypeptide(L)'
;MDFESKNNAREALNNLKMEISSELGYHYNMRTDKIEGFAPQETLDGQAQNIKASVEVGGMTSRKLVEMGEKALVDKYNNTIE
;
A
#
# COMPACT_ATOMS: atom_id res chain seq x y z
N MET A 1 -11.61 -17.42 -3.15
CA MET A 1 -11.20 -16.31 -4.03
C MET A 1 -10.67 -16.91 -5.31
N ASP A 2 -11.36 -16.68 -6.43
CA ASP A 2 -10.92 -17.13 -7.76
C ASP A 2 -9.68 -16.35 -8.24
N PHE A 3 -9.16 -16.75 -9.40
CA PHE A 3 -7.96 -16.16 -9.98
C PHE A 3 -8.14 -14.68 -10.36
N GLU A 4 -9.30 -14.32 -10.89
CA GLU A 4 -9.62 -12.95 -11.29
C GLU A 4 -9.65 -12.02 -10.08
N SER A 5 -10.33 -12.43 -9.02
CA SER A 5 -10.39 -11.70 -7.75
C SER A 5 -9.01 -11.45 -7.14
N LYS A 6 -8.08 -12.41 -7.26
CA LYS A 6 -6.68 -12.23 -6.80
C LYS A 6 -5.94 -11.19 -7.64
N ASN A 7 -6.15 -11.16 -8.95
CA ASN A 7 -5.54 -10.16 -9.83
C ASN A 7 -6.10 -8.77 -9.54
N ASN A 8 -7.41 -8.64 -9.38
CA ASN A 8 -8.07 -7.39 -9.03
C ASN A 8 -7.56 -6.84 -7.69
N ALA A 9 -7.44 -7.71 -6.68
CA ALA A 9 -6.89 -7.34 -5.38
C ALA A 9 -5.43 -6.86 -5.48
N ARG A 10 -4.62 -7.51 -6.32
CA ARG A 10 -3.22 -7.11 -6.54
C ARG A 10 -3.13 -5.73 -7.20
N GLU A 11 -3.94 -5.48 -8.22
CA GLU A 11 -3.98 -4.18 -8.90
C GLU A 11 -4.47 -3.07 -7.97
N ALA A 12 -5.54 -3.30 -7.21
CA ALA A 12 -6.04 -2.36 -6.22
C ALA A 12 -4.98 -2.06 -5.14
N LEU A 13 -4.27 -3.08 -4.66
CA LEU A 13 -3.19 -2.90 -3.69
C LEU A 13 -2.04 -2.06 -4.26
N ASN A 14 -1.64 -2.31 -5.51
CA ASN A 14 -0.58 -1.54 -6.16
C ASN A 14 -0.99 -0.08 -6.36
N ASN A 15 -2.24 0.18 -6.73
CA ASN A 15 -2.78 1.54 -6.84
C ASN A 15 -2.78 2.25 -5.48
N LEU A 16 -3.17 1.55 -4.40
CA LEU A 16 -3.13 2.09 -3.04
C LEU A 16 -1.70 2.43 -2.59
N LYS A 17 -0.73 1.53 -2.84
CA LYS A 17 0.69 1.79 -2.57
C LYS A 17 1.18 3.02 -3.35
N MET A 18 0.79 3.16 -4.61
CA MET A 18 1.18 4.29 -5.46
C MET A 18 0.62 5.61 -4.91
N GLU A 19 -0.65 5.64 -4.54
CA GLU A 19 -1.30 6.82 -3.93
C GLU A 19 -0.59 7.23 -2.63
N ILE A 20 -0.38 6.29 -1.71
CA ILE A 20 0.30 6.56 -0.43
C ILE A 20 1.76 6.98 -0.65
N SER A 21 2.47 6.34 -1.59
CA SER A 21 3.84 6.75 -1.94
C SER A 21 3.86 8.21 -2.40
N SER A 22 2.92 8.58 -3.26
CA SER A 22 2.77 9.97 -3.72
C SER A 22 2.42 10.94 -2.58
N GLU A 23 1.53 10.55 -1.67
CA GLU A 23 1.16 11.34 -0.47
C GLU A 23 2.38 11.60 0.44
N LEU A 24 3.27 10.61 0.58
CA LEU A 24 4.48 10.69 1.40
C LEU A 24 5.69 11.31 0.68
N GLY A 25 5.57 11.62 -0.61
CA GLY A 25 6.67 12.16 -1.41
C GLY A 25 7.73 11.12 -1.79
N TYR A 26 7.35 9.84 -1.92
CA TYR A 26 8.19 8.76 -2.42
C TYR A 26 7.86 8.38 -3.85
N HIS A 27 8.82 7.78 -4.56
CA HIS A 27 8.61 7.28 -5.91
C HIS A 27 8.18 5.81 -5.87
N TYR A 28 7.02 5.51 -6.47
CA TYR A 28 6.57 4.14 -6.70
C TYR A 28 6.95 3.67 -8.10
N ASN A 29 7.79 2.64 -8.19
CA ASN A 29 8.19 2.04 -9.45
C ASN A 29 7.21 0.93 -9.84
N MET A 30 6.27 1.25 -10.73
CA MET A 30 5.24 0.31 -11.20
C MET A 30 5.79 -0.95 -11.89
N ARG A 31 7.01 -0.89 -12.45
CA ARG A 31 7.62 -2.03 -13.15
C ARG A 31 8.20 -3.05 -12.17
N THR A 32 8.71 -2.59 -11.02
CA THR A 32 9.39 -3.43 -10.03
C THR A 32 8.58 -3.62 -8.73
N ASP A 33 7.44 -2.93 -8.58
CA ASP A 33 6.64 -2.84 -7.34
C ASP A 33 7.50 -2.39 -6.14
N LYS A 34 8.47 -1.50 -6.40
CA LYS A 34 9.37 -0.96 -5.36
C LYS A 34 9.02 0.47 -5.03
N ILE A 35 9.30 0.83 -3.78
CA ILE A 35 9.20 2.20 -3.27
C ILE A 35 10.62 2.71 -3.06
N GLU A 36 10.93 3.80 -3.73
CA GLU A 36 12.25 4.38 -3.78
C GLU A 36 12.20 5.79 -3.20
N GLY A 37 13.08 6.05 -2.24
CA GLY A 37 13.45 7.41 -1.87
C GLY A 37 14.33 8.03 -2.95
N PHE A 38 14.40 9.36 -2.99
CA PHE A 38 15.19 10.09 -3.99
C PHE A 38 16.72 9.97 -3.82
N ALA A 39 17.22 9.09 -2.95
CA ALA A 39 18.64 8.99 -2.64
C ALA A 39 19.42 8.01 -3.53
N PRO A 40 20.75 8.20 -3.69
CA PRO A 40 21.59 7.33 -4.51
C PRO A 40 21.59 5.88 -4.01
N GLN A 41 21.10 4.95 -4.83
CA GLN A 41 20.91 3.54 -4.46
C GLN A 41 22.23 2.79 -4.14
N GLU A 42 23.37 3.30 -4.62
CA GLU A 42 24.69 2.69 -4.45
C GLU A 42 25.34 3.03 -3.09
N THR A 43 24.69 3.86 -2.28
CA THR A 43 25.18 4.27 -0.95
C THR A 43 24.39 3.60 0.16
N LEU A 44 25.04 3.33 1.30
CA LEU A 44 24.36 2.82 2.50
C LEU A 44 23.21 3.74 2.96
N ASP A 45 23.41 5.05 2.88
CA ASP A 45 22.40 6.04 3.23
C ASP A 45 21.19 5.99 2.28
N GLY A 46 21.42 5.86 0.97
CA GLY A 46 20.33 5.71 0.01
C GLY A 46 19.56 4.40 0.16
N GLN A 47 20.26 3.31 0.48
CA GLN A 47 19.62 2.03 0.83
C GLN A 47 18.75 2.17 2.09
N ALA A 48 19.26 2.84 3.14
CA ALA A 48 18.50 3.10 4.36
C ALA A 48 17.26 3.97 4.09
N GLN A 49 17.36 4.98 3.23
CA GLN A 49 16.19 5.80 2.84
C GLN A 49 15.15 5.00 2.06
N ASN A 50 15.55 4.11 1.17
CA ASN A 50 14.62 3.23 0.43
C ASN A 50 13.90 2.25 1.36
N ILE A 51 14.61 1.68 2.34
CA ILE A 51 14.02 0.83 3.38
C ILE A 51 13.00 1.62 4.19
N LYS A 52 13.37 2.82 4.65
CA LYS A 52 12.46 3.71 5.39
C LYS A 52 11.19 4.00 4.58
N ALA A 53 11.34 4.40 3.32
CA ALA A 53 10.23 4.69 2.42
C ALA A 53 9.29 3.48 2.25
N SER A 54 9.87 2.30 2.04
CA SER A 54 9.11 1.05 1.89
C SER A 54 8.33 0.69 3.17
N VAL A 55 8.95 0.88 4.34
CA VAL A 55 8.32 0.58 5.64
C VAL A 55 7.18 1.55 5.93
N GLU A 56 7.38 2.85 5.68
CA GLU A 56 6.35 3.86 5.92
C GLU A 56 5.12 3.65 5.03
N VAL A 57 5.32 3.48 3.72
CA VAL A 57 4.21 3.21 2.80
C VAL A 57 3.55 1.87 3.12
N GLY A 58 4.33 0.82 3.39
CA GLY A 58 3.79 -0.50 3.76
C GLY A 58 2.91 -0.42 5.01
N GLY A 59 3.38 0.26 6.05
CA GLY A 59 2.62 0.46 7.29
C GLY A 59 1.32 1.24 7.08
N MET A 60 1.35 2.31 6.30
CA MET A 60 0.15 3.07 5.96
C MET A 60 -0.83 2.28 5.09
N THR A 61 -0.31 1.50 4.13
CA THR A 61 -1.13 0.61 3.28
C THR A 61 -1.86 -0.41 4.15
N SER A 62 -1.15 -1.08 5.05
CA SER A 62 -1.76 -2.03 5.99
C SER A 62 -2.82 -1.38 6.88
N ARG A 63 -2.56 -0.17 7.38
CA ARG A 63 -3.54 0.56 8.20
C ARG A 63 -4.83 0.86 7.41
N LYS A 64 -4.73 1.44 6.21
CA LYS A 64 -5.89 1.74 5.36
C LYS A 64 -6.71 0.47 5.04
N LEU A 65 -6.05 -0.66 4.77
CA LEU A 65 -6.74 -1.94 4.53
C LEU A 65 -7.52 -2.44 5.76
N VAL A 66 -6.96 -2.31 6.96
CA VAL A 66 -7.63 -2.67 8.20
C VAL A 66 -8.86 -1.78 8.42
N GLU A 67 -8.72 -0.46 8.27
CA GLU A 67 -9.82 0.50 8.41
C GLU A 67 -10.97 0.19 7.44
N MET A 68 -10.66 -0.15 6.18
CA MET A 68 -11.67 -0.57 5.19
C MET A 68 -12.37 -1.86 5.60
N GLY A 69 -11.62 -2.83 6.14
CA GLY A 69 -12.16 -4.10 6.63
C GLY A 69 -13.08 -3.90 7.84
N GLU A 70 -12.67 -3.07 8.81
CA GLU A 70 -13.48 -2.70 9.98
C GLU A 70 -14.79 -2.04 9.55
N LYS A 71 -14.73 -1.07 8.64
CA LYS A 71 -15.91 -0.40 8.09
C LYS A 71 -16.86 -1.40 7.42
N ALA A 72 -16.33 -2.28 6.56
CA ALA A 72 -17.15 -3.29 5.88
C ALA A 72 -17.85 -4.25 6.86
N LEU A 73 -17.19 -4.59 7.97
CA LEU A 73 -17.78 -5.43 9.03
C LEU A 73 -18.89 -4.70 9.79
N VAL A 74 -18.68 -3.42 10.14
CA VAL A 74 -19.69 -2.58 10.80
C VAL A 74 -20.91 -2.39 9.90
N ASP A 75 -20.70 -2.05 8.63
CA ASP A 75 -21.78 -1.86 7.66
C ASP A 75 -22.60 -3.15 7.50
N LYS A 76 -21.94 -4.31 7.43
CA LYS A 76 -22.62 -5.61 7.40
C LYS A 76 -23.46 -5.85 8.65
N TYR A 77 -22.93 -5.54 9.84
CA TYR A 77 -23.67 -5.70 11.09
C TYR A 77 -24.92 -4.83 11.13
N ASN A 78 -24.79 -3.55 10.77
CA ASN A 78 -25.90 -2.60 10.76
C ASN A 78 -26.99 -3.00 9.75
N ASN A 79 -26.60 -3.46 8.55
CA ASN A 79 -27.53 -3.93 7.52
C ASN A 79 -28.20 -5.27 7.84
N THR A 80 -27.77 -5.98 8.90
CA THR A 80 -28.42 -7.23 9.34
C THR A 80 -29.52 -6.95 10.40
N ILE A 81 -29.61 -5.72 10.90
CA ILE A 81 -30.56 -5.31 11.96
C ILE A 81 -31.81 -4.61 11.36
N GLU A 82 -31.80 -4.28 10.07
CA GLU A 82 -32.97 -3.86 9.28
C GLU A 82 -33.71 -5.07 8.67
#